data_AF-A0A3D3AZU1-F1
#
_entry.id   AF-A0A3D3AZU1-F1
#
_cell.length_a   1.000
_cell.length_b   1.000
_cell.length_c   1.000
_cell.angle_alpha   90.00
_cell.angle_beta   90.00
_cell.angle_gamma   90.00
#
_symmetry.space_group_name_H-M   'P 1'
#
loop_
_entity.id
_entity.type
_entity.pdbx_description
1 polymer ?
#
loop_
_entity_poly.entity_id
_entity_poly.type
_entity_poly.pdbx_seq_one_letter_code
_entity_poly.pdbx_strand_id
1 'polypeptide(L)'
;MNRLTHARVWSAIDALARRYGLSASGLAKRAGLDPTSFNKSKRVTGKGRPRWPTTESIAKVLEATGATFEDFTQLVTAAARGAGPSPSR
;
A
#
# COMPACT_ATOMS: atom_id res chain seq x y z
N MET A 1 -19.15 4.18 3.50
CA MET A 1 -18.60 5.55 3.40
C MET A 1 -17.18 5.50 2.89
N ASN A 2 -16.87 6.27 1.83
CA ASN A 2 -15.56 6.31 1.19
C ASN A 2 -14.56 7.15 2.02
N ARG A 3 -14.21 6.70 3.23
CA ARG A 3 -13.31 7.42 4.14
C ARG A 3 -11.85 6.99 3.94
N LEU A 4 -10.92 7.94 3.99
CA LEU A 4 -9.48 7.67 4.01
C LEU A 4 -9.08 7.09 5.37
N THR A 5 -8.44 5.91 5.37
CA THR A 5 -7.98 5.23 6.60
C THR A 5 -6.60 4.63 6.38
N HIS A 6 -5.85 4.44 7.48
CA HIS A 6 -4.53 3.80 7.46
C HIS A 6 -4.56 2.46 6.72
N ALA A 7 -5.55 1.62 7.05
CA ALA A 7 -5.70 0.29 6.45
C ALA A 7 -5.88 0.38 4.93
N ARG A 8 -6.69 1.32 4.44
CA ARG A 8 -6.92 1.49 2.99
C ARG A 8 -5.68 1.94 2.25
N VAL A 9 -4.92 2.88 2.81
CA VAL A 9 -3.67 3.35 2.19
C VAL A 9 -2.62 2.23 2.19
N TRP A 10 -2.51 1.45 3.26
CA TRP A 10 -1.64 0.27 3.27
C TRP A 10 -2.08 -0.82 2.28
N SER A 11 -3.38 -1.10 2.18
CA SER A 11 -3.92 -2.02 1.17
C SER A 11 -3.70 -1.52 -0.24
N ALA A 12 -3.72 -0.21 -0.48
CA ALA A 12 -3.39 0.38 -1.78
C ALA A 12 -1.91 0.19 -2.13
N ILE A 13 -0.99 0.31 -1.17
CA ILE A 13 0.43 -0.02 -1.36
C ILE A 13 0.59 -1.51 -1.69
N ASP A 14 -0.10 -2.41 -0.99
CA ASP A 14 -0.07 -3.85 -1.28
C ASP A 14 -0.66 -4.18 -2.66
N ALA A 15 -1.72 -3.49 -3.06
CA ALA A 15 -2.33 -3.65 -4.38
C ALA A 15 -1.43 -3.09 -5.50
N LEU A 16 -0.76 -1.96 -5.25
CA LEU A 16 0.21 -1.39 -6.17
C LEU A 16 1.39 -2.34 -6.38
N ALA A 17 1.96 -2.88 -5.30
CA ALA A 17 3.03 -3.88 -5.40
C ALA A 17 2.61 -5.06 -6.28
N ARG A 18 1.43 -5.64 -6.03
CA ARG A 18 0.88 -6.75 -6.83
C ARG A 18 0.64 -6.39 -8.29
N ARG A 19 0.13 -5.18 -8.59
CA ARG A 19 -0.11 -4.70 -9.97
C ARG A 19 1.18 -4.70 -10.80
N TYR A 20 2.32 -4.49 -10.15
CA TYR A 20 3.64 -4.48 -10.77
C TYR A 20 4.44 -5.79 -10.56
N GLY A 21 3.79 -6.87 -10.12
CA GLY A 21 4.45 -8.18 -9.92
C GLY A 21 5.45 -8.22 -8.76
N LEU A 22 5.32 -7.33 -7.78
CA LEU A 22 6.23 -7.20 -6.65
C LEU A 22 5.53 -7.60 -5.33
N SER A 23 6.34 -8.05 -4.38
CA SER A 23 5.94 -8.06 -2.96
C SER A 23 6.06 -6.65 -2.37
N ALA A 24 5.49 -6.42 -1.17
CA ALA A 24 5.66 -5.14 -0.47
C ALA A 24 7.15 -4.78 -0.25
N SER A 25 7.97 -5.77 0.15
CA SER A 25 9.42 -5.58 0.28
C SER A 25 10.12 -5.36 -1.05
N GLY A 26 9.67 -6.04 -2.11
CA GLY A 26 10.17 -5.83 -3.48
C GLY A 26 9.87 -4.42 -3.98
N LEU A 27 8.67 -3.90 -3.72
CA LEU A 27 8.30 -2.52 -4.03
C LEU A 27 9.15 -1.52 -3.23
N ALA A 28 9.35 -1.75 -1.94
CA ALA A 28 10.21 -0.90 -1.11
C ALA A 28 11.65 -0.85 -1.67
N LYS A 29 12.24 -2.02 -1.95
CA LYS A 29 13.58 -2.13 -2.54
C LYS A 29 13.67 -1.42 -3.89
N ARG A 30 12.67 -1.60 -4.76
CA ARG A 30 12.61 -0.94 -6.07
C ARG A 30 12.54 0.59 -5.93
N ALA A 31 11.86 1.08 -4.90
CA ALA A 31 11.75 2.50 -4.58
C ALA A 31 12.95 3.09 -3.80
N GLY A 32 14.04 2.33 -3.66
CA GLY A 32 15.22 2.78 -2.90
C GLY A 32 14.98 2.93 -1.40
N LEU A 33 13.95 2.28 -0.86
CA LEU A 33 13.63 2.27 0.57
C LEU A 33 14.21 1.03 1.24
N ASP A 34 14.30 1.06 2.57
CA ASP A 34 14.59 -0.15 3.34
C ASP A 34 13.55 -1.25 3.01
N PRO A 35 13.95 -2.49 2.69
CA PRO A 35 13.03 -3.55 2.26
C PRO A 35 11.94 -3.89 3.27
N THR A 36 12.10 -3.52 4.55
CA THR A 36 11.09 -3.77 5.59
C THR A 36 10.10 -2.63 5.76
N SER A 37 10.29 -1.50 5.07
CA SER A 37 9.50 -0.26 5.23
C SER A 37 7.98 -0.49 5.12
N PHE A 38 7.56 -1.42 4.26
CA PHE A 38 6.14 -1.72 4.03
C PHE A 38 5.64 -3.00 4.72
N ASN A 39 6.48 -3.66 5.51
CA ASN A 39 6.10 -4.88 6.24
C ASN A 39 5.00 -4.58 7.26
N LYS A 40 4.12 -5.56 7.51
CA LYS A 40 2.99 -5.43 8.45
C LYS A 40 3.42 -4.95 9.84
N SER A 41 4.58 -5.40 10.33
CA SER A 41 5.15 -4.99 11.62
C SER A 41 5.51 -3.51 11.71
N LYS A 42 5.74 -2.82 10.59
CA LYS A 42 6.02 -1.37 10.55
C LYS A 42 4.75 -0.51 10.44
N ARG A 43 3.58 -1.12 10.18
CA ARG A 43 2.29 -0.40 10.00
C ARG A 43 1.62 -0.02 11.30
N VAL A 44 2.20 -0.44 12.42
CA VAL A 44 1.73 -0.17 13.77
C VAL A 44 2.92 0.38 14.56
N THR A 45 2.68 1.39 15.39
CA THR A 45 3.67 1.93 16.30
C THR A 45 3.93 0.97 17.47
N GLY A 46 5.03 1.14 18.20
CA GLY A 46 5.30 0.34 19.41
C GLY A 46 4.20 0.45 20.49
N LYS A 47 3.34 1.48 20.43
CA LYS A 47 2.19 1.67 21.33
C LYS A 47 0.88 1.06 20.77
N GLY A 48 0.95 0.22 19.74
CA GLY A 48 -0.23 -0.42 19.14
C GLY A 48 -1.09 0.49 18.25
N ARG A 49 -0.72 1.75 18.05
CA ARG A 49 -1.48 2.68 17.18
C ARG A 49 -1.14 2.47 15.70
N PRO A 50 -2.13 2.47 14.79
CA PRO A 50 -1.86 2.47 13.35
C PRO A 50 -0.92 3.61 12.95
N ARG A 51 -0.01 3.34 12.02
CA ARG A 51 0.95 4.30 11.47
C ARG A 51 0.58 4.61 10.02
N TRP A 52 0.58 5.88 9.64
CA TRP A 52 0.47 6.27 8.23
C TRP A 52 1.81 6.03 7.51
N PRO A 53 1.80 5.56 6.25
CA PRO A 53 2.98 5.73 5.41
C PRO A 53 3.26 7.22 5.21
N THR A 54 4.52 7.58 5.01
CA THR A 54 4.86 8.96 4.70
C THR A 54 4.49 9.27 3.25
N THR A 55 4.17 10.52 2.96
CA THR A 55 3.96 11.01 1.60
C THR A 55 5.21 10.81 0.74
N GLU A 56 6.40 10.96 1.33
CA GLU A 56 7.68 10.69 0.66
C GLU A 56 7.79 9.22 0.20
N SER A 57 7.43 8.26 1.06
CA SER A 57 7.45 6.84 0.65
C SER A 57 6.44 6.55 -0.46
N ILE A 58 5.29 7.23 -0.48
CA ILE A 58 4.31 7.11 -1.57
C ILE A 58 4.91 7.68 -2.86
N ALA A 59 5.48 8.88 -2.83
CA ALA A 59 6.09 9.49 -4.01
C ALA A 59 7.17 8.60 -4.64
N LYS A 60 8.07 8.04 -3.81
CA LYS A 60 9.14 7.15 -4.26
C LYS A 60 8.62 5.88 -4.95
N VAL A 61 7.53 5.27 -4.45
CA VAL A 61 6.98 4.08 -5.11
C VAL A 61 6.25 4.41 -6.41
N LEU A 62 5.60 5.58 -6.50
CA LEU A 62 4.96 6.03 -7.74
C LEU A 62 6.02 6.28 -8.82
N GLU A 63 7.10 6.98 -8.47
CA GLU A 63 8.25 7.22 -9.36
C GLU A 63 8.87 5.89 -9.82
N ALA A 64 9.18 4.99 -8.89
CA ALA A 64 9.86 3.72 -9.21
C ALA A 64 9.01 2.72 -10.01
N THR A 65 7.69 2.88 -10.01
CA THR A 65 6.76 2.05 -10.78
C THR A 65 6.25 2.74 -12.04
N GLY A 66 6.45 4.05 -12.18
CA GLY A 66 5.79 4.86 -13.22
C GLY A 66 4.28 4.99 -13.02
N ALA A 67 3.75 4.64 -11.84
CA ALA A 67 2.33 4.80 -11.53
C ALA A 67 2.00 6.26 -11.27
N THR A 68 0.81 6.70 -11.67
CA THR A 68 0.34 8.06 -11.38
C THR A 68 -0.24 8.15 -9.96
N PHE A 69 -0.37 9.38 -9.44
CA PHE A 69 -1.10 9.59 -8.19
C PHE A 69 -2.58 9.16 -8.33
N GLU A 70 -3.16 9.36 -9.52
CA GLU A 70 -4.53 8.92 -9.81
C GLU A 70 -4.68 7.40 -9.68
N ASP A 71 -3.78 6.62 -10.30
CA ASP A 71 -3.74 5.15 -10.15
C ASP A 71 -3.75 4.73 -8.67
N PHE A 72 -2.96 5.42 -7.85
CA PHE A 72 -2.90 5.14 -6.42
C PHE A 72 -4.22 5.45 -5.71
N THR A 73 -4.85 6.59 -6.01
CA THR A 73 -6.14 6.94 -5.41
C THR A 73 -7.26 5.99 -5.83
N GLN A 74 -7.21 5.44 -7.06
CA GLN A 74 -8.11 4.38 -7.50
C GLN A 74 -7.94 3.12 -6.65
N LEU A 75 -6.71 2.74 -6.31
CA LEU A 75 -6.45 1.60 -5.40
C LEU A 75 -6.94 1.86 -3.97
N VAL A 76 -6.74 3.07 -3.45
CA VAL A 76 -7.25 3.49 -2.13
C VAL A 76 -8.79 3.42 -2.09
N THR A 77 -9.44 3.84 -3.18
CA THR A 77 -10.90 3.81 -3.29
C THR A 77 -11.46 2.41 -3.54
N ALA A 78 -10.75 1.56 -4.30
CA ALA A 78 -11.13 0.18 -4.61
C ALA A 78 -11.01 -0.80 -3.43
N ALA A 79 -10.09 -0.57 -2.49
CA ALA A 79 -9.89 -1.44 -1.32
C ALA A 79 -11.17 -1.66 -0.48
N ALA A 80 -12.19 -0.79 -0.61
CA ALA A 80 -13.50 -0.96 0.04
C ALA A 80 -14.36 -2.09 -0.54
N ARG A 81 -14.05 -2.59 -1.75
CA ARG A 81 -14.88 -3.58 -2.48
C ARG A 81 -14.31 -5.02 -2.45
N GLY A 82 -13.09 -5.23 -1.96
CA GLY A 82 -12.37 -6.50 -2.08
C GLY A 82 -12.34 -7.39 -0.81
N ALA A 83 -13.14 -7.08 0.21
CA ALA A 83 -13.20 -7.85 1.46
C ALA A 83 -14.48 -8.69 1.59
N GLY A 84 -15.02 -9.18 0.47
CA GLY A 84 -15.99 -10.28 0.46
C GLY A 84 -15.22 -11.60 0.27
N PRO A 85 -15.63 -12.70 0.92
CA PRO A 85 -15.01 -14.01 0.68
C PRO A 85 -15.13 -14.34 -0.81
N SER A 86 -14.01 -14.65 -1.47
CA SER A 86 -14.05 -15.24 -2.81
C SER A 86 -14.93 -16.50 -2.74
N PRO A 87 -15.93 -16.67 -3.63
CA PRO A 87 -16.64 -17.93 -3.72
C PRO A 87 -15.63 -18.98 -4.17
N SER A 88 -15.38 -19.95 -3.31
CA SER A 88 -14.68 -21.18 -3.65
C SER A 88 -15.39 -21.80 -4.85
N ARG A 89 -14.65 -21.93 -5.95
CA ARG A 89 -15.06 -22.68 -7.13
C ARG A 89 -14.73 -24.15 -6.95
#